data_AF-B1YDT3-F1
#
_entry.id   AF-B1YDT3-F1
#
_cell.length_a   1.000
_cell.length_b   1.000
_cell.length_c   1.000
_cell.angle_alpha   90.00
_cell.angle_beta   90.00
_cell.angle_gamma   90.00
#
_symmetry.space_group_name_H-M   'P 1'
#
loop_
_entity.id
_entity.type
_entity.pdbx_description
1 polymer ?
#
loop_
_entity_poly.entity_id
_entity_poly.type
_entity_poly.pdbx_seq_one_letter_code
_entity_poly.pdbx_strand_id
1 'polypeptide(L)'
;MKLSTGAKWGLVAGLIVGLATGIVGYFGIDAIKNQLADYIYREAIAQRAPPGTARQAAQLYVQILPLATIVSGVVGSIIIYLIVGVVMALLWERLRMPWYAKGALFGVALLLISAAPSLAVPPPPGAPTPPAAYLYAIWALNLAGPIFLAWLLERKSRA
;
A
#
# COMPACT_ATOMS: atom_id res chain seq x y z
N MET A 1 -1.78 12.15 -24.94
CA MET A 1 -0.58 11.49 -24.36
C MET A 1 -0.46 10.03 -24.82
N LYS A 2 0.75 9.46 -24.96
CA LYS A 2 0.96 8.05 -25.34
C LYS A 2 0.78 7.10 -24.14
N LEU A 3 0.16 5.94 -24.35
CA LEU A 3 -0.05 4.93 -23.29
C LEU A 3 1.27 4.37 -22.74
N SER A 4 2.29 4.21 -23.60
CA SER A 4 3.63 3.76 -23.18
C SER A 4 4.29 4.74 -22.20
N THR A 5 4.00 6.04 -22.31
CA THR A 5 4.44 7.05 -21.34
C THR A 5 3.74 6.82 -19.99
N GLY A 6 2.43 6.59 -20.01
CA GLY A 6 1.64 6.24 -18.82
C GLY A 6 2.17 5.01 -18.09
N ALA A 7 2.39 3.91 -18.82
CA ALA A 7 2.90 2.66 -18.26
C ALA A 7 4.32 2.83 -17.68
N LYS A 8 5.23 3.50 -18.40
CA LYS A 8 6.61 3.73 -17.94
C LYS A 8 6.64 4.51 -16.62
N TRP A 9 5.93 5.64 -16.55
CA TRP A 9 5.94 6.47 -15.36
C TRP A 9 5.08 5.90 -14.24
N GLY A 10 4.04 5.14 -14.58
CA GLY A 10 3.30 4.31 -13.64
C GLY A 10 4.22 3.31 -12.93
N LEU A 11 5.09 2.61 -13.67
CA LEU A 11 6.05 1.68 -13.08
C LEU A 11 7.05 2.38 -12.14
N VAL A 12 7.59 3.52 -12.55
CA VAL A 12 8.52 4.31 -11.72
C VAL A 12 7.83 4.82 -10.45
N ALA A 13 6.63 5.41 -10.57
CA ALA A 13 5.87 5.88 -9.43
C ALA A 13 5.48 4.72 -8.49
N GLY A 14 5.04 3.59 -9.05
CA GLY A 14 4.70 2.39 -8.30
C GLY A 14 5.86 1.81 -7.52
N LEU A 15 7.08 1.83 -8.08
CA LEU A 15 8.27 1.40 -7.36
C LEU A 15 8.58 2.33 -6.17
N ILE A 16 8.57 3.65 -6.40
CA ILE A 16 8.92 4.64 -5.36
C ILE A 16 7.87 4.63 -4.24
N VAL A 17 6.59 4.71 -4.60
CA VAL A 17 5.48 4.69 -3.64
C VAL A 17 5.37 3.32 -2.98
N GLY A 18 5.65 2.23 -3.70
CA GLY A 18 5.68 0.87 -3.17
C GLY A 18 6.75 0.64 -2.13
N LEU A 19 7.94 1.19 -2.33
CA LEU A 19 8.99 1.18 -1.32
C LEU A 19 8.58 2.00 -0.09
N ALA A 20 8.03 3.20 -0.29
CA ALA A 20 7.59 4.04 0.84
C ALA A 20 6.47 3.37 1.65
N THR A 21 5.45 2.83 0.99
CA THR A 21 4.35 2.10 1.64
C THR A 21 4.84 0.83 2.32
N GLY A 22 5.75 0.09 1.69
CA GLY A 22 6.38 -1.09 2.24
C GLY A 22 7.19 -0.80 3.52
N ILE A 23 7.92 0.31 3.56
CA ILE A 23 8.66 0.78 4.75
C ILE A 23 7.69 1.17 5.87
N VAL A 24 6.61 1.90 5.55
CA VAL A 24 5.58 2.24 6.55
C VAL A 24 4.93 0.97 7.11
N GLY A 25 4.64 -0.02 6.25
CA GLY A 25 4.13 -1.33 6.65
C GLY A 25 5.11 -2.10 7.55
N TYR A 26 6.40 -2.08 7.20
CA TYR A 26 7.46 -2.73 7.98
C TYR A 26 7.46 -2.20 9.42
N PHE A 27 7.53 -0.88 9.59
CA PHE A 27 7.55 -0.28 10.92
C PHE A 27 6.22 -0.43 11.65
N GLY A 28 5.10 -0.46 10.93
CA GLY A 28 3.79 -0.73 11.51
C GLY A 28 3.71 -2.12 12.15
N ILE A 29 4.21 -3.15 11.46
CA ILE A 29 4.29 -4.51 12.02
C ILE A 29 5.31 -4.60 13.14
N ASP A 30 6.48 -3.98 12.98
CA ASP A 30 7.54 -4.00 13.99
C ASP A 30 7.07 -3.38 15.32
N ALA A 31 6.29 -2.30 15.26
CA ALA A 31 5.71 -1.64 16.43
C ALA A 31 4.75 -2.54 17.24
N ILE A 32 4.13 -3.54 16.60
CA ILE A 32 3.20 -4.48 17.27
C ILE A 32 3.76 -5.89 17.38
N LYS A 33 5.03 -6.10 17.05
CA LYS A 33 5.63 -7.43 16.86
C LYS A 33 5.42 -8.39 18.03
N ASN A 34 5.61 -7.91 19.26
CA ASN A 34 5.44 -8.73 20.47
C ASN A 34 3.96 -9.11 20.69
N GLN A 35 3.06 -8.14 20.54
CA GLN A 35 1.62 -8.37 20.66
C GLN A 35 1.11 -9.32 19.57
N LEU A 36 1.68 -9.20 18.37
CA LEU A 36 1.36 -10.05 17.23
C LEU A 36 1.83 -11.50 17.45
N ALA A 37 3.03 -11.69 18.02
CA ALA A 37 3.52 -13.01 18.39
C ALA A 37 2.59 -13.68 19.43
N ASP A 38 2.19 -12.95 20.46
CA ASP A 38 1.27 -13.44 21.48
C ASP A 38 -0.11 -13.78 20.91
N TYR A 39 -0.63 -12.94 20.02
CA TYR A 39 -1.90 -13.17 19.34
C TYR A 39 -1.85 -14.45 18.49
N ILE A 40 -0.84 -14.59 17.63
CA ILE A 40 -0.68 -15.78 16.76
C ILE A 40 -0.53 -17.04 17.60
N TYR A 41 0.22 -16.97 18.70
CA TYR A 41 0.36 -18.10 19.61
C TYR A 41 -0.98 -18.51 20.23
N ARG A 42 -1.74 -17.56 20.78
CA ARG A 42 -3.05 -17.83 21.39
C ARG A 42 -4.03 -18.42 20.40
N GLU A 43 -4.07 -17.88 19.19
CA GLU A 43 -4.92 -18.34 18.11
C GLU A 43 -4.58 -19.79 17.69
N ALA A 44 -3.29 -20.11 17.57
CA ALA A 44 -2.83 -21.47 17.26
C ALA A 44 -3.19 -22.48 18.38
N ILE A 45 -3.09 -22.07 19.65
CA ILE A 45 -3.52 -22.90 20.79
C ILE A 45 -5.03 -23.12 20.77
N ALA A 46 -5.82 -22.09 20.48
CA ALA A 46 -7.28 -22.19 20.34
C ALA A 46 -7.68 -23.18 19.24
N GLN A 47 -6.86 -23.27 18.17
CA GLN A 47 -7.00 -24.23 17.08
C GLN A 47 -6.40 -25.62 17.38
N ARG A 48 -6.08 -25.91 18.66
CA ARG A 48 -5.53 -27.18 19.16
C ARG A 48 -4.14 -27.55 18.62
N ALA A 49 -3.35 -26.58 18.19
CA ALA A 49 -1.96 -26.83 17.82
C ALA A 49 -1.12 -27.18 19.08
N PRO A 50 -0.13 -28.07 18.99
CA PRO A 50 0.81 -28.32 20.08
C PRO A 50 1.57 -27.04 20.50
N PRO A 51 1.86 -26.82 21.79
CA PRO A 51 2.51 -25.59 22.26
C PRO A 51 3.87 -25.29 21.61
N GLY A 52 4.66 -26.33 21.33
CA GLY A 52 5.95 -26.19 20.63
C GLY A 52 5.77 -25.66 19.20
N THR A 53 4.85 -26.26 18.44
CA THR A 53 4.50 -25.85 17.08
C THR A 53 3.93 -24.44 17.04
N ALA A 54 3.04 -24.10 17.98
CA ALA A 54 2.43 -22.77 18.07
C ALA A 54 3.48 -21.67 18.32
N ARG A 55 4.46 -21.91 19.21
CA ARG A 55 5.55 -20.94 19.45
C ARG A 55 6.46 -20.77 18.25
N GLN A 56 6.84 -21.87 17.61
CA GLN A 56 7.69 -21.83 16.43
C GLN A 56 7.01 -21.10 15.27
N ALA A 57 5.73 -21.37 15.03
CA ALA A 57 4.94 -20.67 14.03
C ALA A 57 4.88 -19.17 14.34
N ALA A 58 4.51 -18.77 15.56
CA ALA A 58 4.44 -17.36 15.96
C ALA A 58 5.77 -16.62 15.72
N GLN A 59 6.90 -17.22 16.12
CA GLN A 59 8.23 -16.65 15.91
C GLN A 59 8.59 -16.51 14.44
N LEU A 60 8.30 -17.54 13.63
CA LEU A 60 8.55 -17.50 12.19
C LEU A 60 7.74 -16.40 11.53
N TYR A 61 6.44 -16.31 11.84
CA TYR A 61 5.55 -15.29 11.30
C TYR A 61 6.07 -13.88 11.61
N VAL A 62 6.39 -13.57 12.86
CA VAL A 62 6.86 -12.22 13.22
C VAL A 62 8.26 -11.88 12.69
N GLN A 63 9.03 -12.87 12.23
CA GLN A 63 10.29 -12.64 11.52
C GLN A 63 10.07 -12.31 10.04
N ILE A 64 9.14 -12.99 9.38
CA ILE A 64 8.92 -12.84 7.93
C ILE A 64 7.97 -11.70 7.58
N LEU A 65 6.95 -11.44 8.42
CA LEU A 65 5.88 -10.48 8.14
C LEU A 65 6.40 -9.07 7.82
N PRO A 66 7.34 -8.48 8.58
CA PRO A 66 7.88 -7.15 8.26
C PRO A 66 8.54 -7.08 6.88
N LEU A 67 9.31 -8.11 6.49
CA LEU A 67 9.92 -8.13 5.16
C LEU A 67 8.87 -8.37 4.07
N ALA A 68 7.87 -9.21 4.36
CA ALA A 68 6.75 -9.45 3.46
C ALA A 68 5.95 -8.17 3.17
N THR A 69 5.83 -7.23 4.12
CA THR A 69 5.18 -5.93 3.85
C THR A 69 5.97 -5.07 2.85
N ILE A 70 7.30 -5.18 2.81
CA ILE A 70 8.11 -4.47 1.80
C ILE A 70 7.85 -5.07 0.41
N VAL A 71 7.96 -6.40 0.30
CA VAL A 71 7.78 -7.10 -0.99
C VAL A 71 6.36 -6.87 -1.52
N SER A 72 5.35 -7.05 -0.68
CA SER A 72 3.94 -6.83 -1.07
C SER A 72 3.64 -5.35 -1.36
N GLY A 73 4.23 -4.41 -0.61
CA GLY A 73 4.11 -2.98 -0.86
C GLY A 73 4.65 -2.60 -2.24
N VAL A 74 5.83 -3.11 -2.62
CA VAL A 74 6.43 -2.87 -3.93
C VAL A 74 5.63 -3.52 -5.06
N VAL A 75 5.37 -4.84 -4.97
CA VAL A 75 4.67 -5.57 -6.04
C VAL A 75 3.26 -5.04 -6.22
N GLY A 76 2.52 -4.84 -5.13
CA GLY A 76 1.17 -4.29 -5.15
C GLY A 76 1.13 -2.89 -5.75
N SER A 77 2.04 -2.00 -5.33
CA SER A 77 2.10 -0.64 -5.87
C SER A 77 2.52 -0.59 -7.34
N ILE A 78 3.43 -1.45 -7.80
CA ILE A 78 3.77 -1.53 -9.22
C ILE A 78 2.53 -1.84 -10.06
N ILE A 79 1.74 -2.83 -9.65
CA ILE A 79 0.52 -3.22 -10.37
C ILE A 79 -0.49 -2.07 -10.37
N ILE A 80 -0.77 -1.49 -9.20
CA ILE A 80 -1.71 -0.38 -9.05
C ILE A 80 -1.30 0.81 -9.90
N TYR A 81 -0.05 1.27 -9.78
CA TYR A 81 0.41 2.46 -10.49
C TYR A 81 0.61 2.24 -11.98
N LEU A 82 0.85 1.00 -12.43
CA LEU A 82 0.79 0.68 -13.85
C LEU A 82 -0.62 0.91 -14.40
N ILE A 83 -1.66 0.43 -13.69
CA ILE A 83 -3.06 0.67 -14.07
C ILE A 83 -3.38 2.17 -14.02
N VAL A 84 -3.08 2.83 -12.90
CA VAL A 84 -3.34 4.28 -12.74
C VAL A 84 -2.60 5.08 -13.80
N GLY A 85 -1.35 4.78 -14.11
CA GLY A 85 -0.55 5.46 -15.14
C GLY A 85 -1.14 5.31 -16.54
N VAL A 86 -1.59 4.11 -16.90
CA VAL A 86 -2.26 3.86 -18.19
C VAL A 86 -3.57 4.62 -18.27
N VAL A 87 -4.42 4.53 -17.25
CA VAL A 87 -5.73 5.20 -17.22
C VAL A 87 -5.58 6.72 -17.22
N MET A 88 -4.65 7.25 -16.42
CA MET A 88 -4.36 8.68 -16.34
C MET A 88 -3.82 9.22 -17.67
N ALA A 89 -2.94 8.48 -18.35
CA ALA A 89 -2.47 8.86 -19.69
C ALA A 89 -3.59 8.84 -20.74
N LEU A 90 -4.51 7.86 -20.66
CA LEU A 90 -5.68 7.76 -21.54
C LEU A 90 -6.65 8.93 -21.35
N LEU A 91 -6.89 9.34 -20.11
CA LEU A 91 -7.80 10.45 -19.78
C LEU A 91 -7.11 11.82 -19.77
N TRP A 92 -5.81 11.87 -20.04
CA TRP A 92 -4.99 13.07 -19.82
C TRP A 92 -5.55 14.33 -20.48
N GLU A 93 -5.83 14.28 -21.78
CA GLU A 93 -6.36 15.43 -22.53
C GLU A 93 -7.86 15.64 -22.29
N ARG A 94 -8.59 14.57 -21.97
CA ARG A 94 -10.05 14.61 -21.80
C ARG A 94 -10.47 15.34 -20.54
N LEU A 95 -9.67 15.23 -19.47
CA LEU A 95 -10.00 15.82 -18.17
C LEU A 95 -9.92 17.36 -18.17
N ARG A 96 -9.22 18.00 -19.11
CA ARG A 96 -9.09 19.48 -19.23
C ARG A 96 -8.78 20.22 -17.91
N MET A 97 -8.10 19.54 -17.00
CA MET A 97 -7.72 20.04 -15.67
C MET A 97 -6.20 20.28 -15.59
N PRO A 98 -5.71 21.09 -14.64
CA PRO A 98 -4.29 21.16 -14.36
C PRO A 98 -3.80 19.81 -13.80
N TRP A 99 -2.51 19.51 -14.00
CA TRP A 99 -1.91 18.22 -13.65
C TRP A 99 -2.12 17.85 -12.17
N TYR A 100 -2.03 18.81 -11.25
CA TYR A 100 -2.20 18.58 -9.82
C TYR A 100 -3.64 18.20 -9.47
N ALA A 101 -4.64 18.75 -10.18
CA ALA A 101 -6.04 18.41 -10.00
C ALA A 101 -6.36 17.01 -10.55
N LYS A 102 -5.76 16.62 -11.69
CA LYS A 102 -5.81 15.23 -12.17
C LYS A 102 -5.20 14.29 -11.13
N GLY A 103 -4.01 14.61 -10.65
CA GLY A 103 -3.33 13.84 -9.61
C GLY A 103 -4.17 13.68 -8.35
N ALA A 104 -4.76 14.76 -7.84
CA ALA A 104 -5.62 14.74 -6.67
C ALA A 104 -6.88 13.89 -6.89
N LEU A 105 -7.52 13.99 -8.05
CA LEU A 105 -8.69 13.18 -8.40
C LEU A 105 -8.38 11.68 -8.34
N PHE A 106 -7.28 11.25 -8.98
CA PHE A 106 -6.84 9.86 -8.93
C PHE A 106 -6.36 9.45 -7.53
N GLY A 107 -5.78 10.38 -6.76
CA GLY A 107 -5.40 10.19 -5.36
C GLY A 107 -6.61 9.88 -4.48
N VAL A 108 -7.67 10.69 -4.58
CA VAL A 108 -8.92 10.47 -3.84
C VAL A 108 -9.55 9.15 -4.26
N ALA A 109 -9.62 8.86 -5.56
CA ALA A 109 -10.15 7.59 -6.05
C ALA A 109 -9.38 6.39 -5.49
N LEU A 110 -8.04 6.43 -5.53
CA LEU A 110 -7.19 5.38 -4.99
C LEU A 110 -7.34 5.22 -3.48
N LEU A 111 -7.41 6.33 -2.74
CA LEU A 111 -7.66 6.32 -1.31
C LEU A 111 -8.99 5.66 -0.99
N LEU A 112 -10.07 6.00 -1.69
CA LEU A 112 -11.39 5.41 -1.47
C LEU A 112 -11.39 3.92 -1.76
N ILE A 113 -10.77 3.48 -2.87
CA ILE A 113 -10.69 2.05 -3.22
C ILE A 113 -9.86 1.26 -2.20
N SER A 114 -8.78 1.85 -1.69
CA SER A 114 -7.89 1.19 -0.73
C SER A 114 -8.41 1.22 0.72
N ALA A 115 -9.15 2.25 1.10
CA ALA A 115 -9.72 2.40 2.44
C ALA A 115 -11.11 1.77 2.59
N ALA A 116 -11.90 1.65 1.53
CA ALA A 116 -13.25 1.07 1.62
C ALA A 116 -13.28 -0.37 2.21
N PRO A 117 -12.35 -1.28 1.87
CA PRO A 117 -12.34 -2.63 2.45
C PRO A 117 -12.20 -2.62 3.98
N SER A 118 -11.37 -1.73 4.54
CA SER A 118 -11.17 -1.64 5.99
C SER A 118 -12.37 -1.03 6.73
N LEU A 119 -13.26 -0.33 6.03
CA LEU A 119 -14.54 0.14 6.57
C LEU A 119 -15.61 -0.96 6.56
N ALA A 120 -15.50 -1.93 5.65
CA ALA A 120 -16.47 -3.01 5.49
C ALA A 120 -16.14 -4.26 6.33
N VAL A 121 -14.85 -4.53 6.56
CA VAL A 121 -14.38 -5.73 7.26
C VAL A 121 -13.58 -5.30 8.50
N PRO A 122 -14.17 -5.36 9.71
CA PRO A 122 -13.44 -5.05 10.93
C PRO A 122 -12.32 -6.09 11.16
N PRO A 123 -11.21 -5.68 11.81
CA PRO A 123 -10.15 -6.62 12.15
C PRO A 123 -10.68 -7.70 13.11
N PRO A 124 -10.06 -8.91 13.10
CA PRO A 124 -10.42 -9.96 14.04
C PRO A 124 -10.38 -9.47 15.50
N PRO A 125 -11.31 -9.91 16.36
CA PRO A 125 -11.33 -9.51 17.76
C PRO A 125 -10.00 -9.77 18.46
N GLY A 126 -9.46 -8.76 19.13
CA GLY A 126 -8.19 -8.88 19.87
C GLY A 126 -6.94 -8.89 19.00
N ALA A 127 -7.05 -8.77 17.67
CA ALA A 127 -5.89 -8.61 16.80
C ALA A 127 -5.19 -7.27 17.12
N PRO A 128 -3.87 -7.28 17.33
CA PRO A 128 -3.13 -6.06 17.59
C PRO A 128 -3.16 -5.17 16.35
N THR A 129 -3.38 -3.88 16.58
CA THR A 129 -3.44 -2.87 15.53
C THR A 129 -2.22 -1.95 15.62
N PRO A 130 -1.53 -1.67 14.51
CA PRO A 130 -0.46 -0.69 14.51
C PRO A 130 -0.97 0.69 14.96
N PRO A 131 -0.10 1.53 15.53
CA PRO A 131 -0.44 2.93 15.81
C PRO A 131 -1.08 3.62 14.60
N ALA A 132 -2.12 4.43 14.83
CA ALA A 132 -2.88 5.09 13.77
C ALA A 132 -2.01 5.95 12.83
N ALA A 133 -0.86 6.44 13.30
CA ALA A 133 0.12 7.17 12.50
C ALA A 133 0.55 6.39 11.23
N TYR A 134 0.71 5.07 11.31
CA TYR A 134 1.08 4.25 10.14
C TYR A 134 -0.07 4.18 9.12
N LEU A 135 -1.32 4.10 9.58
CA LEU A 135 -2.49 4.16 8.71
C LEU A 135 -2.58 5.52 7.99
N TYR A 136 -2.41 6.62 8.73
CA TYR A 136 -2.43 7.96 8.14
C TYR A 136 -1.27 8.19 7.17
N ALA A 137 -0.10 7.62 7.44
CA ALA A 137 1.03 7.65 6.51
C ALA A 137 0.72 6.91 5.20
N ILE A 138 0.06 5.74 5.26
CA ILE A 138 -0.41 5.03 4.06
C ILE A 138 -1.42 5.88 3.29
N TRP A 139 -2.37 6.50 3.97
CA TRP A 139 -3.36 7.37 3.32
C TRP A 139 -2.70 8.58 2.64
N ALA A 140 -1.74 9.21 3.30
CA ALA A 140 -0.96 10.29 2.72
C ALA A 140 -0.21 9.84 1.47
N LEU A 141 0.38 8.64 1.47
CA LEU A 141 1.05 8.07 0.29
C LEU A 141 0.07 7.76 -0.85
N ASN A 142 -1.14 7.26 -0.55
CA ASN A 142 -2.18 7.00 -1.55
C ASN A 142 -2.70 8.30 -2.21
N LEU A 143 -2.66 9.43 -1.49
CA LEU A 143 -2.98 10.74 -2.05
C LEU A 143 -1.80 11.35 -2.82
N ALA A 144 -0.60 11.31 -2.23
CA ALA A 144 0.58 11.94 -2.80
C ALA A 144 1.10 11.22 -4.05
N GLY A 145 1.00 9.90 -4.10
CA GLY A 145 1.57 9.11 -5.18
C GLY A 145 0.92 9.38 -6.55
N PRO A 146 -0.42 9.47 -6.70
CA PRO A 146 -1.02 9.82 -7.98
C PRO A 146 -0.75 11.28 -8.38
N ILE A 147 -0.55 12.19 -7.42
CA ILE A 147 -0.05 13.55 -7.67
C ILE A 147 1.37 13.51 -8.23
N PHE A 148 2.25 12.71 -7.61
CA PHE A 148 3.61 12.50 -8.09
C PHE A 148 3.64 11.90 -9.50
N LEU A 149 2.80 10.91 -9.78
CA LEU A 149 2.65 10.34 -11.12
C LEU A 149 2.17 11.39 -12.14
N ALA A 150 1.14 12.17 -11.80
CA ALA A 150 0.65 13.23 -12.68
C ALA A 150 1.74 14.27 -12.96
N TRP A 151 2.55 14.62 -11.97
CA TRP A 151 3.70 15.50 -12.15
C TRP A 151 4.75 14.94 -13.13
N LEU A 152 5.05 13.63 -13.05
CA LEU A 152 5.97 12.96 -13.99
C LEU A 152 5.42 12.99 -15.43
N LEU A 153 4.12 12.76 -15.60
CA LEU A 153 3.46 12.80 -16.90
C LEU A 153 3.45 14.20 -17.51
N GLU A 154 3.15 15.23 -16.71
CA GLU A 154 3.17 16.64 -17.14
C GLU A 154 4.56 17.08 -17.62
N ARG A 155 5.62 16.69 -16.90
CA ARG A 155 7.00 17.00 -17.33
C ARG A 155 7.36 16.39 -18.69
N LYS A 156 6.69 15.31 -19.09
CA LYS A 156 6.90 14.67 -20.40
C LYS A 156 5.93 15.10 -21.49
N SER A 157 4.80 15.72 -21.17
CA SER A 157 3.99 16.38 -22.20
C SER A 157 4.59 17.70 -22.67
N ARG A 158 5.47 18.33 -21.87
CA ARG A 158 6.14 19.60 -22.20
C ARG A 158 7.50 19.46 -22.87
N ALA A 159 8.04 18.24 -22.99
CA ALA A 159 9.34 17.92 -23.55
C ALA A 159 9.17 17.17 -24.87
#